data_AF-A0A3A6U4R8-F1
#
_entry.id   AF-A0A3A6U4R8-F1
#
_cell.length_a   1.000
_cell.length_b   1.000
_cell.length_c   1.000
_cell.angle_alpha   90.00
_cell.angle_beta   90.00
_cell.angle_gamma   90.00
#
_symmetry.space_group_name_H-M   'P 1'
#
loop_
_entity.id
_entity.type
_entity.pdbx_description
1 polymer ?
#
loop_
_entity_poly.entity_id
_entity_poly.type
_entity_poly.pdbx_seq_one_letter_code
_entity_poly.pdbx_strand_id
1 'polypeptide(L)'
;MPNQLMIPGFEEIQAEYFISDFFVRTSDDCIVLYVPKDKVSDKAQKGSVSLKQLDKLQCTLKQKYGVNSELVLLDSDNLAKMSQGFETLIKTTFPKIVDRAEVSFLNVQKVSVNIKTSDAIESTQKESIEAFLKTVLTSAKIEIMALHWDQIELPSLIEILTVIKKLQPVKLELAYTNLCEGYSSLQQDWLNKQLDKLIKKQFLVREQSKETYVLTAQSLNVLPKIANRNNSDIVRALDLGRRKW
;
A
#
# COMPACT_ATOMS: atom_id res chain seq x y z
N MET A 1 -11.50 -15.10 -34.38
CA MET A 1 -10.62 -15.95 -35.20
C MET A 1 -9.48 -16.39 -34.28
N PRO A 2 -9.26 -17.69 -34.03
CA PRO A 2 -8.13 -18.09 -33.20
C PRO A 2 -6.85 -17.88 -34.02
N ASN A 3 -5.97 -17.01 -33.53
CA ASN A 3 -4.62 -16.83 -34.07
C ASN A 3 -3.84 -18.13 -33.82
N GLN A 4 -3.90 -19.06 -34.77
CA GLN A 4 -3.09 -20.27 -34.74
C GLN A 4 -1.63 -19.88 -34.96
N LEU A 5 -0.87 -19.90 -33.87
CA LEU A 5 0.57 -19.94 -33.92
C LEU A 5 1.00 -21.22 -34.63
N MET A 6 1.50 -21.09 -35.86
CA MET A 6 2.07 -22.18 -36.65
C MET A 6 3.49 -22.49 -36.17
N ILE A 7 3.68 -22.68 -34.85
CA ILE A 7 4.93 -23.21 -34.29
C ILE A 7 4.77 -24.73 -34.20
N PRO A 8 5.56 -25.53 -34.94
CA PRO A 8 5.51 -26.98 -34.86
C PRO A 8 5.82 -27.44 -33.42
N GLY A 9 4.97 -28.29 -32.85
CA GLY A 9 5.16 -28.83 -31.49
C GLY A 9 4.88 -27.84 -30.36
N PHE A 10 4.15 -26.75 -30.61
CA PHE A 10 3.86 -25.76 -29.57
C PHE A 10 3.05 -26.34 -28.39
N GLU A 11 2.21 -27.35 -28.62
CA GLU A 11 1.47 -28.04 -27.56
C GLU A 11 2.42 -28.73 -26.54
N GLU A 12 3.54 -29.29 -27.01
CA GLU A 12 4.57 -29.87 -26.14
C GLU A 12 5.27 -28.79 -25.31
N ILE A 13 5.54 -27.64 -25.93
CA ILE A 13 6.09 -26.46 -25.25
C ILE A 13 5.10 -25.94 -24.20
N GLN A 14 3.80 -25.88 -24.50
CA GLN A 14 2.80 -25.46 -23.53
C GLN A 14 2.74 -26.38 -22.31
N ALA A 15 2.79 -27.69 -22.54
CA ALA A 15 2.78 -28.68 -21.47
C ALA A 15 4.07 -28.66 -20.64
N GLU A 16 5.23 -28.53 -21.28
CA GLU A 16 6.53 -28.50 -20.60
C GLU A 16 6.70 -27.23 -19.74
N TYR A 17 6.23 -26.10 -20.23
CA TYR A 17 6.41 -24.79 -19.59
C TYR A 17 5.19 -24.30 -18.78
N PHE A 18 4.15 -25.13 -18.64
CA PHE A 18 2.90 -24.81 -17.93
C PHE A 18 2.22 -23.52 -18.44
N ILE A 19 2.27 -23.28 -19.75
CA ILE A 19 1.60 -22.13 -20.38
C ILE A 19 0.10 -22.40 -20.37
N SER A 20 -0.66 -21.59 -19.64
CA SER A 20 -2.12 -21.76 -19.51
C SER A 20 -2.86 -21.21 -20.70
N ASP A 21 -2.38 -20.11 -21.26
CA ASP A 21 -2.95 -19.49 -22.43
C ASP A 21 -1.87 -18.66 -23.16
N PHE A 22 -2.12 -18.32 -24.41
CA PHE A 22 -1.26 -17.44 -25.19
C PHE A 22 -2.09 -16.62 -26.18
N PHE A 23 -1.61 -15.43 -26.50
CA PHE A 23 -2.15 -14.68 -27.63
C PHE A 23 -1.06 -13.97 -28.40
N VAL A 24 -1.30 -13.80 -29.70
CA VAL A 24 -0.43 -13.01 -30.57
C VAL A 24 -0.95 -11.58 -30.59
N ARG A 25 -0.12 -10.64 -30.15
CA ARG A 25 -0.42 -9.21 -30.18
C ARG A 25 -0.25 -8.70 -31.61
N THR A 26 -1.32 -8.21 -32.20
CA THR A 26 -1.39 -7.80 -33.61
C THR A 26 -0.61 -6.53 -33.94
N SER A 27 -0.11 -5.79 -32.95
CA SER A 27 0.66 -4.55 -33.17
C SER A 27 2.13 -4.79 -33.53
N ASP A 28 2.71 -5.87 -33.02
CA ASP A 28 4.15 -6.17 -33.06
C ASP A 28 4.45 -7.65 -33.32
N ASP A 29 3.42 -8.45 -33.63
CA ASP A 29 3.46 -9.91 -33.78
C ASP A 29 4.15 -10.63 -32.60
N CYS A 30 4.06 -10.04 -31.41
CA CYS A 30 4.64 -10.60 -30.20
C CYS A 30 3.70 -11.65 -29.57
N ILE A 31 4.25 -12.78 -29.15
CA ILE A 31 3.51 -13.81 -28.43
C ILE A 31 3.52 -13.48 -26.94
N VAL A 32 2.37 -13.25 -26.36
CA VAL A 32 2.23 -13.14 -24.91
C VAL A 32 1.90 -14.52 -24.34
N LEU A 33 2.75 -15.02 -23.46
CA LEU A 33 2.64 -16.32 -22.81
C LEU A 33 2.17 -16.13 -21.37
N TYR A 34 1.06 -16.76 -21.00
CA TYR A 34 0.53 -16.71 -19.65
C TYR A 34 0.95 -17.93 -18.84
N VAL A 35 1.67 -17.72 -17.74
CA VAL A 35 2.14 -18.80 -16.86
C VAL A 35 1.66 -18.55 -15.43
N PRO A 36 0.95 -19.51 -14.80
CA PRO A 36 0.52 -19.38 -13.41
C PRO A 36 1.71 -19.31 -12.44
N LYS A 37 1.65 -18.38 -11.48
CA LYS A 37 2.70 -18.20 -10.46
C LYS A 37 2.94 -19.44 -9.59
N ASP A 38 1.93 -20.30 -9.41
CA ASP A 38 2.05 -21.55 -8.64
C ASP A 38 2.85 -22.64 -9.37
N LYS A 39 3.08 -22.46 -10.67
CA LYS A 39 3.98 -23.29 -11.49
C LYS A 39 5.35 -22.68 -11.66
N VAL A 40 5.62 -21.49 -11.10
CA VAL A 40 6.92 -20.83 -11.21
C VAL A 40 7.68 -20.93 -9.89
N SER A 41 8.93 -21.37 -9.97
CA SER A 41 9.83 -21.54 -8.81
C SER A 41 11.23 -21.00 -9.11
N ASP A 42 12.09 -20.88 -8.09
CA ASP A 42 13.47 -20.43 -8.30
C ASP A 42 14.34 -21.49 -8.98
N LYS A 43 14.04 -22.77 -8.75
CA LYS A 43 14.75 -23.92 -9.32
C LYS A 43 13.74 -24.87 -9.95
N ALA A 44 14.05 -25.35 -11.15
CA ALA A 44 13.25 -26.36 -11.83
C ALA A 44 13.01 -27.57 -10.92
N GLN A 45 11.75 -27.90 -10.69
CA GLN A 45 11.32 -29.07 -9.92
C GLN A 45 10.14 -29.73 -10.61
N LYS A 46 9.89 -31.01 -10.32
CA LYS A 46 8.78 -31.75 -10.91
C LYS A 46 7.46 -31.02 -10.65
N GLY A 47 6.80 -30.54 -11.70
CA GLY A 47 5.55 -29.77 -11.60
C GLY A 47 5.71 -28.24 -11.52
N SER A 48 6.92 -27.70 -11.71
CA SER A 48 7.20 -26.26 -11.78
C SER A 48 8.34 -25.94 -12.75
N VAL A 49 8.33 -24.74 -13.30
CA VAL A 49 9.36 -24.18 -14.19
C VAL A 49 10.07 -23.02 -13.52
N SER A 50 11.35 -22.85 -13.81
CA SER A 50 12.11 -21.70 -13.31
C SER A 50 12.02 -20.50 -14.24
N LEU A 51 12.15 -19.29 -13.70
CA LEU A 51 12.23 -18.07 -14.51
C LEU A 51 13.35 -18.16 -15.57
N LYS A 52 14.50 -18.75 -15.23
CA LYS A 52 15.59 -18.99 -16.18
C LYS A 52 15.20 -19.90 -17.35
N GLN A 53 14.35 -20.89 -17.11
CA GLN A 53 13.84 -21.76 -18.17
C GLN A 53 12.86 -21.01 -19.06
N LEU A 54 12.02 -20.16 -18.48
CA LEU A 54 11.12 -19.28 -19.23
C LEU A 54 11.90 -18.29 -20.09
N ASP A 55 12.95 -17.65 -19.55
CA ASP A 55 13.84 -16.77 -20.32
C ASP A 55 14.55 -17.52 -21.46
N LYS A 56 14.96 -18.76 -21.20
CA LYS A 56 15.54 -19.65 -22.22
C LYS A 56 14.52 -20.00 -23.30
N LEU A 57 13.26 -20.23 -22.93
CA LEU A 57 12.18 -20.46 -23.88
C LEU A 57 12.00 -19.23 -24.78
N GLN A 58 11.93 -18.02 -24.20
CA GLN A 58 11.79 -16.78 -24.97
C GLN A 58 12.97 -16.60 -25.95
N CYS A 59 14.20 -16.85 -25.51
CA CYS A 59 15.38 -16.85 -26.37
C CYS A 59 15.27 -17.88 -27.51
N THR A 60 14.77 -19.08 -27.20
CA THR A 60 14.61 -20.17 -28.18
C THR A 60 13.55 -19.82 -29.22
N LEU A 61 12.43 -19.23 -28.80
CA LEU A 61 11.36 -18.77 -29.68
C LEU A 61 11.88 -17.71 -30.66
N LYS A 62 12.66 -16.75 -30.14
CA LYS A 62 13.27 -15.71 -30.96
C LYS A 62 14.31 -16.26 -31.95
N GLN A 63 15.17 -17.17 -31.52
CA GLN A 63 16.24 -17.71 -32.36
C GLN A 63 15.75 -18.71 -33.41
N LYS A 64 14.85 -19.63 -33.06
CA LYS A 64 14.40 -20.69 -33.96
C LYS A 64 13.25 -20.27 -34.86
N TYR A 65 12.34 -19.46 -34.32
CA TYR A 65 11.09 -19.12 -35.02
C TYR A 65 11.01 -17.63 -35.40
N GLY A 66 11.99 -16.82 -35.00
CA GLY A 66 12.01 -15.38 -35.30
C GLY A 66 10.94 -14.59 -34.54
N VAL A 67 10.29 -15.20 -33.54
CA VAL A 67 9.14 -14.59 -32.86
C VAL A 67 9.56 -14.00 -31.52
N ASN A 68 9.17 -12.75 -31.27
CA ASN A 68 9.32 -12.13 -29.96
C ASN A 68 8.24 -12.65 -29.01
N SER A 69 8.59 -12.83 -27.74
CA SER A 69 7.67 -13.33 -26.74
C SER A 69 7.77 -12.53 -25.45
N GLU A 70 6.62 -12.26 -24.83
CA GLU A 70 6.46 -11.61 -23.53
C GLU A 70 5.85 -12.60 -22.54
N LEU A 71 6.30 -12.58 -21.29
CA LEU A 71 5.82 -13.48 -20.25
C LEU A 71 4.94 -12.71 -19.27
N VAL A 72 3.74 -13.21 -19.03
CA VAL A 72 2.84 -12.67 -18.01
C VAL A 72 2.58 -13.76 -16.96
N LEU A 73 2.93 -13.44 -15.72
CA LEU A 73 2.69 -14.32 -14.58
C LEU A 73 1.28 -14.11 -14.03
N LEU A 74 0.44 -15.13 -14.12
CA LEU A 74 -0.93 -15.07 -13.64
C LEU A 74 -1.00 -15.43 -12.15
N ASP A 75 -1.85 -14.71 -11.42
CA ASP A 75 -2.21 -15.11 -10.07
C ASP A 75 -2.96 -16.45 -10.10
N SER A 76 -2.64 -17.31 -9.13
CA SER A 76 -3.27 -18.61 -8.98
C SER A 76 -4.25 -18.56 -7.81
N ASP A 77 -5.44 -19.14 -7.99
CA ASP A 77 -6.44 -19.27 -6.93
C ASP A 77 -5.89 -19.98 -5.69
N ASN A 78 -4.96 -20.93 -5.88
CA ASN A 78 -4.33 -21.64 -4.77
C ASN A 78 -3.44 -20.71 -3.95
N LEU A 79 -2.65 -19.86 -4.62
CA LEU A 79 -1.81 -18.86 -3.95
C LEU A 79 -2.67 -17.78 -3.31
N ALA A 80 -3.76 -17.35 -3.94
CA ALA A 80 -4.70 -16.39 -3.36
C ALA A 80 -5.32 -16.92 -2.05
N LYS A 81 -5.76 -18.17 -2.02
CA LYS A 81 -6.27 -18.83 -0.80
C LYS A 81 -5.18 -18.94 0.27
N MET A 82 -3.95 -19.24 -0.13
CA MET A 82 -2.81 -19.31 0.79
C MET A 82 -2.48 -17.94 1.38
N SER A 83 -2.47 -16.89 0.57
CA SER A 83 -2.31 -15.49 1.00
C SER A 83 -3.35 -15.12 2.05
N GLN A 84 -4.64 -15.36 1.76
CA GLN A 84 -5.73 -15.08 2.70
C GLN A 84 -5.57 -15.84 4.03
N GLY A 85 -5.08 -17.09 3.97
CA GLY A 85 -4.75 -17.86 5.16
C GLY A 85 -3.66 -17.21 6.02
N PHE A 86 -2.57 -16.75 5.40
CA PHE A 86 -1.51 -16.03 6.10
C PHE A 86 -1.96 -14.68 6.63
N GLU A 87 -2.71 -13.90 5.85
CA GLU A 87 -3.27 -12.61 6.27
C GLU A 87 -4.16 -12.77 7.51
N THR A 88 -5.02 -13.79 7.48
CA THR A 88 -5.89 -14.12 8.62
C THR A 88 -5.07 -14.51 9.85
N LEU A 89 -4.04 -15.34 9.67
CA LEU A 89 -3.15 -15.80 10.74
C LEU A 89 -2.33 -14.64 11.37
N ILE A 90 -1.85 -13.69 10.57
CA ILE A 90 -1.17 -12.49 11.08
C ILE A 90 -2.16 -11.64 11.90
N LYS A 91 -3.36 -11.41 11.36
CA LYS A 91 -4.38 -10.59 12.02
C LYS A 91 -4.87 -11.20 13.33
N THR A 92 -5.01 -12.53 13.41
CA THR A 92 -5.43 -13.20 14.65
C THR A 92 -4.32 -13.27 15.70
N THR A 93 -3.06 -13.31 15.27
CA THR A 93 -1.91 -13.31 16.19
C THR A 93 -1.65 -11.91 16.76
N PHE A 94 -1.85 -10.86 15.95
CA PHE A 94 -1.58 -9.47 16.33
C PHE A 94 -2.81 -8.54 16.17
N PRO A 95 -3.96 -8.84 16.80
CA PRO A 95 -5.23 -8.17 16.52
C PRO A 95 -5.29 -6.71 16.97
N LYS A 96 -4.42 -6.31 17.91
CA LYS A 96 -4.35 -4.93 18.44
C LYS A 96 -3.36 -4.05 17.69
N ILE A 97 -2.55 -4.64 16.81
CA ILE A 97 -1.39 -3.99 16.21
C ILE A 97 -1.54 -3.94 14.68
N VAL A 98 -2.06 -5.03 14.09
CA VAL A 98 -2.23 -5.18 12.64
C VAL A 98 -3.70 -4.97 12.29
N ASP A 99 -3.99 -3.87 11.60
CA ASP A 99 -5.32 -3.60 11.03
C ASP A 99 -5.58 -4.50 9.81
N ARG A 100 -4.57 -4.55 8.93
CA ARG A 100 -4.61 -5.26 7.66
C ARG A 100 -3.23 -5.78 7.32
N ALA A 101 -3.20 -7.01 6.83
CA ALA A 101 -2.02 -7.60 6.20
C ALA A 101 -2.40 -7.94 4.76
N GLU A 102 -1.47 -7.75 3.85
CA GLU A 102 -1.59 -8.16 2.45
C GLU A 102 -0.37 -9.00 2.09
N VAL A 103 -0.62 -10.21 1.59
CA VAL A 103 0.42 -11.19 1.28
C VAL A 103 0.38 -11.45 -0.22
N SER A 104 1.40 -10.98 -0.94
CA SER A 104 1.48 -11.07 -2.39
C SER A 104 2.57 -12.05 -2.81
N PHE A 105 2.19 -13.14 -3.47
CA PHE A 105 3.15 -14.09 -4.03
C PHE A 105 3.76 -13.55 -5.32
N LEU A 106 5.09 -13.56 -5.36
CA LEU A 106 5.87 -13.30 -6.57
C LEU A 106 6.02 -14.59 -7.38
N ASN A 107 6.20 -15.72 -6.68
CA ASN A 107 6.20 -17.08 -7.22
C ASN A 107 5.83 -18.07 -6.09
N VAL A 108 5.85 -19.38 -6.31
CA VAL A 108 5.46 -20.39 -5.31
C VAL A 108 6.32 -20.40 -4.03
N GLN A 109 7.51 -19.77 -4.06
CA GLN A 109 8.49 -19.75 -2.97
C GLN A 109 8.78 -18.36 -2.42
N LYS A 110 8.32 -17.29 -3.07
CA LYS A 110 8.68 -15.91 -2.72
C LYS A 110 7.45 -15.06 -2.52
N VAL A 111 7.46 -14.33 -1.42
CA VAL A 111 6.34 -13.50 -1.01
C VAL A 111 6.79 -12.10 -0.62
N SER A 112 5.95 -11.12 -0.94
CA SER A 112 6.03 -9.77 -0.42
C SER A 112 4.87 -9.58 0.56
N VAL A 113 5.16 -9.03 1.73
CA VAL A 113 4.17 -8.81 2.79
C VAL A 113 4.08 -7.32 3.04
N ASN A 114 2.86 -6.78 2.98
CA ASN A 114 2.57 -5.43 3.41
C ASN A 114 1.72 -5.47 4.68
N ILE A 115 2.14 -4.74 5.71
CA ILE A 115 1.45 -4.67 6.99
C ILE A 115 1.03 -3.23 7.24
N LYS A 116 -0.29 -3.05 7.37
CA LYS A 116 -0.90 -1.81 7.83
C LYS A 116 -1.19 -1.90 9.31
N THR A 117 -0.76 -0.87 10.03
CA THR A 117 -0.71 -0.86 11.49
C THR A 117 -1.77 0.09 12.04
N SER A 118 -2.36 -0.25 13.19
CA SER A 118 -3.41 0.55 13.83
C SER A 118 -2.90 1.83 14.48
N ASP A 119 -1.67 1.77 15.01
CA ASP A 119 -1.00 2.90 15.65
C ASP A 119 0.49 2.96 15.25
N ALA A 120 1.18 4.02 15.67
CA ALA A 120 2.63 4.10 15.57
C ALA A 120 3.28 3.00 16.43
N ILE A 121 3.75 1.94 15.77
CA ILE A 121 4.35 0.77 16.41
C ILE A 121 5.80 1.05 16.83
N GLU A 122 6.16 0.65 18.05
CA GLU A 122 7.55 0.57 18.52
C GLU A 122 8.39 -0.47 17.75
N SER A 123 9.71 -0.28 17.68
CA SER A 123 10.61 -1.17 16.93
C SER A 123 10.56 -2.63 17.42
N THR A 124 10.41 -2.85 18.72
CA THR A 124 10.34 -4.17 19.37
C THR A 124 9.14 -5.01 18.90
N GLN A 125 8.00 -4.37 18.68
CA GLN A 125 6.79 -5.03 18.19
C GLN A 125 6.92 -5.38 16.70
N LYS A 126 7.56 -4.51 15.91
CA LYS A 126 7.87 -4.81 14.50
C LYS A 126 8.79 -6.02 14.38
N GLU A 127 9.83 -6.08 15.20
CA GLU A 127 10.76 -7.22 15.25
C GLU A 127 10.05 -8.53 15.63
N SER A 128 9.10 -8.46 16.56
CA SER A 128 8.30 -9.63 16.98
C SER A 128 7.43 -10.17 15.84
N ILE A 129 6.77 -9.29 15.09
CA ILE A 129 5.95 -9.65 13.92
C ILE A 129 6.84 -10.21 12.80
N GLU A 130 7.98 -9.59 12.56
CA GLU A 130 8.94 -10.06 11.54
C GLU A 130 9.51 -11.45 11.89
N ALA A 131 9.88 -11.68 13.15
CA ALA A 131 10.35 -12.99 13.62
C ALA A 131 9.28 -14.07 13.50
N PHE A 132 8.03 -13.73 13.81
CA PHE A 132 6.88 -14.63 13.63
C PHE A 132 6.68 -14.98 12.16
N LEU A 133 6.64 -13.98 11.27
CA LEU A 133 6.50 -14.18 9.83
C LEU A 133 7.62 -15.04 9.25
N LYS A 134 8.87 -14.74 9.63
CA LYS A 134 10.03 -15.55 9.22
C LYS A 134 9.88 -16.98 9.67
N THR A 135 9.44 -17.23 10.90
CA THR A 135 9.25 -18.60 11.42
C THR A 135 8.19 -19.35 10.62
N VAL A 136 6.99 -18.77 10.49
CA VAL A 136 5.85 -19.41 9.82
C VAL A 136 6.13 -19.67 8.34
N LEU A 137 6.66 -18.67 7.63
CA LEU A 137 6.91 -18.78 6.19
C LEU A 137 8.12 -19.68 5.89
N THR A 138 9.18 -19.64 6.70
CA THR A 138 10.33 -20.55 6.53
C THR A 138 9.93 -22.01 6.75
N SER A 139 9.05 -22.30 7.72
CA SER A 139 8.50 -23.65 7.89
C SER A 139 7.73 -24.15 6.66
N ALA A 140 7.08 -23.23 5.93
CA ALA A 140 6.41 -23.53 4.67
C ALA A 140 7.36 -23.53 3.44
N LYS A 141 8.68 -23.34 3.65
CA LYS A 141 9.69 -23.15 2.60
C LYS A 141 9.41 -21.95 1.68
N ILE A 142 8.81 -20.91 2.23
CA ILE A 142 8.54 -19.63 1.55
C ILE A 142 9.49 -18.57 2.11
N GLU A 143 10.14 -17.83 1.22
CA GLU A 143 11.05 -16.75 1.51
C GLU A 143 10.34 -15.38 1.43
N ILE A 144 10.57 -14.53 2.43
CA ILE A 144 10.08 -13.15 2.43
C ILE A 144 11.09 -12.30 1.67
N MET A 145 10.68 -11.77 0.51
CA MET A 145 11.53 -10.89 -0.29
C MET A 145 11.47 -9.44 0.18
N ALA A 146 10.28 -8.99 0.58
CA ALA A 146 10.09 -7.64 1.06
C ALA A 146 9.00 -7.62 2.14
N LEU A 147 9.29 -6.88 3.21
CA LEU A 147 8.34 -6.55 4.27
C LEU A 147 8.15 -5.04 4.29
N HIS A 148 6.97 -4.60 3.85
CA HIS A 148 6.59 -3.20 3.84
C HIS A 148 5.68 -2.89 5.04
N TRP A 149 5.92 -1.72 5.62
CA TRP A 149 5.14 -1.20 6.74
C TRP A 149 4.44 0.07 6.25
N ASP A 150 3.14 -0.03 5.99
CA ASP A 150 2.32 1.14 5.71
C ASP A 150 2.09 1.87 7.02
N GLN A 151 2.92 2.89 7.25
CA GLN A 151 2.73 3.82 8.35
C GLN A 151 1.44 4.60 8.10
N ILE A 152 0.65 4.76 9.15
CA ILE A 152 -0.57 5.54 9.12
C ILE A 152 -0.23 6.95 8.66
N GLU A 153 -0.90 7.39 7.59
CA GLU A 153 -0.90 8.79 7.20
C GLU A 153 -1.62 9.58 8.30
N LEU A 154 -0.84 10.28 9.11
CA LEU A 154 -1.35 11.20 10.13
C LEU A 154 -1.14 12.63 9.64
N PRO A 155 -2.04 13.56 10.00
CA PRO A 155 -1.90 14.94 9.61
C PRO A 155 -0.60 15.53 10.15
N SER A 156 0.12 16.24 9.30
CA SER A 156 1.27 17.03 9.69
C SER A 156 0.88 18.19 10.60
N LEU A 157 1.84 18.72 11.35
CA LEU A 157 1.61 19.90 12.20
C LEU A 157 1.07 21.10 11.39
N ILE A 158 1.50 21.25 10.13
CA ILE A 158 1.06 22.33 9.25
C ILE A 158 -0.40 22.15 8.86
N GLU A 159 -0.83 20.92 8.57
CA GLU A 159 -2.22 20.61 8.24
C GLU A 159 -3.14 20.85 9.43
N ILE A 160 -2.74 20.42 10.63
CA ILE A 160 -3.46 20.69 11.88
C ILE A 160 -3.63 22.21 12.07
N LEU A 161 -2.55 22.98 11.97
CA LEU A 161 -2.60 24.45 12.11
C LEU A 161 -3.45 25.10 11.01
N THR A 162 -3.42 24.58 9.78
CA THR A 162 -4.21 25.09 8.66
C THR A 162 -5.71 24.88 8.88
N VAL A 163 -6.11 23.70 9.39
CA VAL A 163 -7.50 23.41 9.73
C VAL A 163 -7.98 24.32 10.86
N ILE A 164 -7.18 24.47 11.92
CA ILE A 164 -7.51 25.38 13.03
C ILE A 164 -7.63 26.83 12.52
N LYS A 165 -6.76 27.27 11.60
CA LYS A 165 -6.82 28.63 11.03
C LYS A 165 -8.14 28.93 10.33
N LYS A 166 -8.65 27.97 9.56
CA LYS A 166 -9.93 28.10 8.85
C LYS A 166 -11.08 28.21 9.84
N LEU A 167 -11.09 27.36 10.88
CA LEU A 167 -12.23 27.17 11.76
C LEU A 167 -12.18 27.98 13.07
N GLN A 168 -11.06 28.64 13.40
CA GLN A 168 -10.89 29.31 14.69
C GLN A 168 -11.95 30.41 14.92
N PRO A 169 -12.52 30.52 16.13
CA PRO A 169 -12.28 29.66 17.30
C PRO A 169 -12.92 28.26 17.14
N VAL A 170 -12.16 27.19 17.39
CA VAL A 170 -12.57 25.80 17.10
C VAL A 170 -12.52 24.92 18.35
N LYS A 171 -13.50 24.02 18.53
CA LYS A 171 -13.48 22.97 19.56
C LYS A 171 -12.73 21.72 19.07
N LEU A 172 -12.20 20.91 20.00
CA LEU A 172 -11.49 19.67 19.66
C LEU A 172 -12.30 18.74 18.74
N GLU A 173 -13.59 18.54 19.05
CA GLU A 173 -14.49 17.68 18.29
C GLU A 173 -14.67 18.15 16.83
N LEU A 174 -14.79 19.47 16.64
CA LEU A 174 -14.96 20.05 15.30
C LEU A 174 -13.66 20.01 14.49
N ALA A 175 -12.51 20.17 15.14
CA ALA A 175 -11.21 19.99 14.50
C ALA A 175 -10.97 18.52 14.13
N TYR A 176 -11.36 17.60 15.02
CA TYR A 176 -11.26 16.16 14.80
C TYR A 176 -12.10 15.71 13.60
N THR A 177 -13.38 16.08 13.55
CA THR A 177 -14.28 15.72 12.44
C THR A 177 -13.76 16.19 11.09
N ASN A 178 -13.28 17.43 11.00
CA ASN A 178 -12.70 17.96 9.76
C ASN A 178 -11.40 17.27 9.33
N LEU A 179 -10.56 16.84 10.28
CA LEU A 179 -9.35 16.10 9.95
C LEU A 179 -9.65 14.63 9.63
N CYS A 180 -10.65 14.03 10.28
CA CYS A 180 -11.03 12.64 10.07
C CYS A 180 -11.51 12.37 8.63
N GLU A 181 -12.09 13.38 7.95
CA GLU A 181 -12.43 13.29 6.53
C GLU A 181 -11.22 12.98 5.62
N GLY A 182 -10.03 13.49 5.98
CA GLY A 182 -8.78 13.22 5.26
C GLY A 182 -7.93 12.09 5.86
N TYR A 183 -8.17 11.73 7.12
CA TYR A 183 -7.34 10.78 7.87
C TYR A 183 -8.21 9.81 8.68
N SER A 184 -8.57 8.69 8.04
CA SER A 184 -9.50 7.68 8.60
C SER A 184 -9.01 7.01 9.90
N SER A 185 -7.70 7.02 10.14
CA SER A 185 -7.06 6.38 11.30
C SER A 185 -6.73 7.38 12.41
N LEU A 186 -7.19 8.63 12.31
CA LEU A 186 -6.93 9.65 13.33
C LEU A 186 -7.69 9.32 14.62
N GLN A 187 -6.96 9.26 15.74
CA GLN A 187 -7.53 9.16 17.08
C GLN A 187 -7.67 10.54 17.73
N GLN A 188 -8.78 10.79 18.41
CA GLN A 188 -9.03 12.06 19.10
C GLN A 188 -8.01 12.33 20.23
N ASP A 189 -7.60 11.29 20.96
CA ASP A 189 -6.58 11.39 22.01
C ASP A 189 -5.20 11.79 21.45
N TRP A 190 -4.85 11.28 20.27
CA TRP A 190 -3.63 11.66 19.59
C TRP A 190 -3.67 13.14 19.19
N LEU A 191 -4.79 13.60 18.61
CA LEU A 191 -4.97 15.01 18.24
C LEU A 191 -4.86 15.90 19.47
N ASN A 192 -5.49 15.54 20.59
CA ASN A 192 -5.39 16.28 21.84
C ASN A 192 -3.94 16.41 22.33
N LYS A 193 -3.17 15.31 22.32
CA LYS A 193 -1.73 15.34 22.65
C LYS A 193 -0.93 16.25 21.72
N GLN A 194 -1.28 16.33 20.43
CA GLN A 194 -0.61 17.24 19.49
C GLN A 194 -0.98 18.70 19.75
N LEU A 195 -2.25 18.99 20.06
CA LEU A 195 -2.68 20.34 20.44
C LEU A 195 -1.97 20.81 21.71
N ASP A 196 -1.82 19.92 22.71
CA ASP A 196 -1.06 20.23 23.93
C ASP A 196 0.40 20.55 23.64
N LYS A 197 1.05 19.81 22.72
CA LYS A 197 2.41 20.13 22.25
C LYS A 197 2.47 21.49 21.56
N LEU A 198 1.48 21.83 20.74
CA LEU A 198 1.39 23.12 20.05
C LEU A 198 1.14 24.28 21.02
N ILE A 199 0.37 24.06 22.09
CA ILE A 199 0.20 25.03 23.19
C ILE A 199 1.53 25.24 23.91
N LYS A 200 2.25 24.17 24.27
CA LYS A 200 3.59 24.27 24.88
C LYS A 200 4.59 25.03 24.01
N LYS A 201 4.47 24.90 22.69
CA LYS A 201 5.28 25.64 21.70
C LYS A 201 4.75 27.05 21.40
N GLN A 202 3.73 27.53 22.12
CA GLN A 202 3.10 28.85 21.94
C GLN A 202 2.49 29.11 20.55
N PHE A 203 2.19 28.04 19.78
CA PHE A 203 1.50 28.17 18.49
C PHE A 203 -0.02 28.23 18.64
N LEU A 204 -0.57 27.69 19.72
CA LEU A 204 -1.98 27.70 20.03
C LEU A 204 -2.23 28.28 21.42
N VAL A 205 -3.37 28.94 21.58
CA VAL A 205 -3.92 29.33 22.88
C VAL A 205 -5.27 28.64 23.05
N ARG A 206 -5.48 28.02 24.21
CA ARG A 206 -6.77 27.46 24.62
C ARG A 206 -7.51 28.48 25.47
N GLU A 207 -8.65 28.93 24.99
CA GLU A 207 -9.57 29.76 25.77
C GLU A 207 -10.32 28.87 26.77
N GLN A 208 -10.01 29.00 28.06
CA GLN A 208 -10.54 28.10 29.11
C GLN A 208 -12.06 28.19 29.30
N SER A 209 -12.65 29.35 29.05
CA SER A 209 -14.09 29.59 29.24
C SER A 209 -14.97 28.84 28.24
N LYS A 210 -14.48 28.60 27.02
CA LYS A 210 -15.22 28.01 25.91
C LYS A 210 -14.60 26.72 25.37
N GLU A 211 -13.44 26.34 25.91
CA GLU A 211 -12.61 25.22 25.46
C GLU A 211 -12.27 25.26 23.97
N THR A 212 -12.10 26.47 23.45
CA THR A 212 -11.79 26.70 22.04
C THR A 212 -10.31 26.99 21.84
N TYR A 213 -9.77 26.51 20.72
CA TYR A 213 -8.39 26.70 20.31
C TYR A 213 -8.32 27.83 19.28
N VAL A 214 -7.35 28.73 19.46
CA VAL A 214 -7.07 29.87 18.58
C VAL A 214 -5.57 29.92 18.28
N LEU A 215 -5.23 30.34 17.06
CA LEU A 215 -3.84 30.49 16.63
C LEU A 215 -3.19 31.75 17.21
N THR A 216 -1.91 31.65 17.53
CA THR A 216 -1.08 32.81 17.89
C THR A 216 -0.45 33.45 16.66
N ALA A 217 0.01 34.69 16.79
CA ALA A 217 0.75 35.37 15.72
C ALA A 217 2.00 34.58 15.26
N GLN A 218 2.64 33.85 16.18
CA GLN A 218 3.80 33.00 15.85
C GLN A 218 3.42 31.87 14.89
N SER A 219 2.28 31.22 15.11
CA SER A 219 1.80 30.14 14.23
C SER A 219 1.44 30.62 12.83
N LEU A 220 0.92 31.85 12.71
CA LEU A 220 0.58 32.46 11.42
C LEU A 220 1.83 32.70 10.54
N ASN A 221 3.00 32.90 11.16
CA ASN A 221 4.27 33.07 10.45
C ASN A 221 4.84 31.76 9.91
N VAL A 222 4.49 30.62 10.52
CA VAL A 222 4.97 29.29 10.11
C VAL A 222 4.12 28.70 8.99
N LEU A 223 2.86 29.15 8.87
CA LEU A 223 1.95 28.66 7.84
C LEU A 223 2.36 29.17 6.44
N PRO A 224 2.36 28.30 5.42
CA PRO A 224 2.77 28.67 4.08
C PRO A 224 1.79 29.71 3.49
N LYS A 225 2.36 30.82 3.01
CA LYS A 225 1.62 31.90 2.35
C LYS A 225 1.39 31.55 0.89
N ILE A 226 0.40 30.69 0.63
CA ILE A 226 0.08 30.25 -0.74
C ILE A 226 -0.92 31.23 -1.35
N ALA A 227 -0.56 31.86 -2.48
CA ALA A 227 -1.44 32.75 -3.23
C ALA A 227 -2.40 31.95 -4.13
N ASN A 228 -3.34 31.21 -3.53
CA ASN A 228 -4.36 30.44 -4.24
C ASN A 228 -5.74 30.69 -3.60
N ARG A 229 -6.83 30.51 -4.36
CA ARG A 229 -8.23 30.61 -3.90
C ARG A 229 -8.56 29.72 -2.70
N ASN A 230 -7.85 28.59 -2.55
CA ASN A 230 -7.97 27.68 -1.41
C ASN A 230 -7.11 28.09 -0.19
N ASN A 231 -6.50 29.28 -0.21
CA ASN A 231 -5.76 29.78 0.94
C ASN A 231 -6.69 29.87 2.16
N SER A 232 -6.21 29.32 3.28
CA SER A 232 -6.82 29.42 4.61
C SER A 232 -7.38 30.83 4.95
N ASP A 233 -6.71 31.91 4.56
CA ASP A 233 -7.15 33.29 4.83
C ASP A 233 -8.37 33.68 3.99
N ILE A 234 -8.39 33.30 2.71
CA ILE A 234 -9.50 33.60 1.79
C ILE A 234 -10.74 32.80 2.19
N VAL A 235 -10.57 31.50 2.45
CA VAL A 235 -11.66 30.62 2.88
C VAL A 235 -12.27 31.13 4.19
N ARG A 236 -11.42 31.48 5.16
CA ARG A 236 -11.87 32.06 6.43
C ARG A 236 -12.65 33.36 6.22
N ALA A 237 -12.15 34.29 5.39
CA ALA A 237 -12.84 35.55 5.13
C ALA A 237 -14.20 35.34 4.47
N LEU A 238 -14.30 34.41 3.51
CA LEU A 238 -15.56 34.04 2.86
C LEU A 238 -16.54 33.39 3.86
N ASP A 239 -16.07 32.51 4.73
CA ASP A 239 -16.91 31.85 5.73
C ASP A 239 -17.42 32.84 6.79
N LEU A 240 -16.59 33.82 7.20
CA LEU A 240 -17.03 34.92 8.07
C LEU A 240 -18.11 35.78 7.39
N GLY A 241 -17.96 36.07 6.10
CA GLY A 241 -18.96 36.81 5.34
C GLY A 241 -20.28 36.06 5.11
N ARG A 242 -20.25 34.71 5.12
CA ARG A 242 -21.44 33.86 5.02
C ARG A 242 -22.21 33.72 6.32
N ARG A 243 -21.55 33.87 7.47
CA ARG A 243 -22.21 33.88 8.78
C ARG A 243 -22.98 35.20 8.91
N LYS A 244 -24.30 35.18 8.65
CA LYS A 244 -25.19 36.31 8.94
C LYS A 244 -25.13 36.59 10.44
N TRP A 245 -24.95 37.87 10.78
CA TRP A 245 -24.96 38.36 12.16
C TRP A 245 -26.40 38.48 12.65
#